data_AF-A0A914KJ82-F1
#
_entry.id   AF-A0A914KJ82-F1
#
_cell.length_a   1.000
_cell.length_b   1.000
_cell.length_c   1.000
_cell.angle_alpha   90.00
_cell.angle_beta   90.00
_cell.angle_gamma   90.00
#
_symmetry.space_group_name_H-M   'P 1'
#
loop_
_entity.id
_entity.type
_entity.pdbx_description
1 polymer ?
#
loop_
_entity_poly.entity_id
_entity_poly.type
_entity_poly.pdbx_seq_one_letter_code
_entity_poly.pdbx_strand_id
1 'polypeptide(L)'
;MSSFTSEVLHWKPTKLEEECDSADISELDALARDIRAELCIAKEEEERLTECIVDGLKKTERTLGTSNFQRFFDQCAARVNAEFERSEADARQLSNSLDALSGLAQNISKRVAALDLGKSRVVECLQHVSDLRDLGTCANGVQQAIRDVNFEEAASHIHRFLTLDSIVFKMSDSQDVKDAGYSVKNCYDILRQASIELKQQIEQKFDEAKAKGDVATMERLFKLFPLINEHQSGLKRYGSHICDKIAELSQQNYKIMQAGGTDDNRKNVLFADTLTMLFEGIARLVELSQPVIISAYGQDKMLDLIEIIQPQCDKQTSLILDVFLQKRHFQELANQVIF
;
A
#
# COMPACT_ATOMS: atom_id res chain seq x y z
N MET A 1 0.96 27.32 -25.70
CA MET A 1 2.26 26.64 -25.47
C MET A 1 3.12 27.56 -24.61
N SER A 2 3.00 27.46 -23.29
CA SER A 2 3.88 28.15 -22.34
C SER A 2 4.91 27.13 -21.88
N SER A 3 6.13 27.26 -22.41
CA SER A 3 7.28 26.48 -21.98
C SER A 3 7.72 26.98 -20.61
N PHE A 4 7.20 26.36 -19.54
CA PHE A 4 7.80 26.49 -18.22
C PHE A 4 9.16 25.77 -18.27
N THR A 5 10.22 26.55 -18.40
CA THR A 5 11.58 26.10 -18.14
C THR A 5 11.63 25.58 -16.72
N SER A 6 11.96 24.29 -16.58
CA SER A 6 12.28 23.66 -15.30
C SER A 6 13.57 24.30 -14.78
N GLU A 7 13.44 25.44 -14.11
CA GLU A 7 14.51 25.90 -13.21
C GLU A 7 14.58 24.88 -12.08
N VAL A 8 15.66 24.10 -12.09
CA VAL A 8 16.02 23.21 -10.99
C VAL A 8 16.16 24.10 -9.76
N LEU A 9 15.17 24.04 -8.86
CA LEU A 9 15.20 24.70 -7.56
C LEU A 9 16.40 24.15 -6.78
N HIS A 10 17.52 24.84 -6.86
CA HIS A 10 18.68 24.60 -6.03
C HIS A 10 18.36 25.12 -4.62
N TRP A 11 17.77 24.25 -3.79
CA TRP A 11 17.66 24.52 -2.36
C TRP A 11 19.07 24.65 -1.77
N LYS A 12 19.45 25.86 -1.37
CA LYS A 12 20.63 26.14 -0.56
C LYS A 12 20.18 26.59 0.83
N PRO A 13 20.41 25.80 1.89
CA PRO A 13 20.10 26.23 3.25
C PRO A 13 20.98 27.41 3.67
N THR A 14 20.39 28.58 3.89
CA THR A 14 21.05 29.85 4.25
C THR A 14 21.72 29.85 5.64
N LYS A 15 21.71 28.71 6.36
CA LYS A 15 22.35 28.54 7.67
C LYS A 15 23.31 27.34 7.75
N LEU A 16 23.59 26.70 6.61
CA LEU A 16 24.66 25.72 6.42
C LEU A 16 25.70 26.33 5.47
N GLU A 17 26.10 27.57 5.76
CA GLU A 17 27.14 28.29 5.01
C GLU A 17 28.57 27.78 5.31
N GLU A 18 28.70 26.73 6.09
CA GLU A 18 29.91 25.91 6.04
C GLU A 18 29.55 24.71 5.17
N GLU A 19 30.04 24.76 3.92
CA GLU A 19 30.12 23.60 3.05
C GLU A 19 30.47 22.39 3.92
N CYS A 20 29.78 21.27 3.75
CA CYS A 20 30.28 20.02 4.28
C CYS A 20 31.53 19.76 3.44
N ASP A 21 32.63 20.38 3.84
CA ASP A 21 33.82 20.42 3.04
C ASP A 21 34.20 18.95 2.90
N SER A 22 34.41 18.54 1.66
CA SER A 22 35.15 17.30 1.40
C SER A 22 36.43 17.21 2.26
N ALA A 23 36.93 18.36 2.74
CA ALA A 23 37.95 18.48 3.78
C ALA A 23 37.57 17.83 5.12
N ASP A 24 36.39 18.07 5.73
CA ASP A 24 36.00 17.48 7.03
C ASP A 24 35.96 15.95 6.97
N ILE A 25 35.41 15.40 5.88
CA ILE A 25 35.32 13.95 5.66
C ILE A 25 36.71 13.39 5.34
N SER A 26 37.50 14.09 4.52
CA SER A 26 38.88 13.72 4.23
C SER A 26 39.79 13.82 5.45
N GLU A 27 39.51 14.73 6.38
CA GLU A 27 40.22 14.94 7.64
C GLU A 27 39.86 13.83 8.64
N LEU A 28 38.59 13.43 8.73
CA LEU A 28 38.18 12.23 9.46
C LEU A 28 38.91 10.98 8.94
N ASP A 29 38.94 10.80 7.62
CA ASP A 29 39.59 9.65 6.98
C ASP A 29 41.13 9.68 7.10
N ALA A 30 41.73 10.87 7.16
CA ALA A 30 43.15 11.04 7.45
C ALA A 30 43.45 10.67 8.91
N LEU A 31 42.72 11.26 9.86
CA LEU A 31 42.91 11.03 11.29
C LEU A 31 42.64 9.56 11.67
N ALA A 32 41.64 8.92 11.07
CA ALA A 32 41.36 7.50 11.28
C ALA A 32 42.47 6.59 10.73
N ARG A 33 43.14 6.99 9.64
CA ARG A 33 44.32 6.27 9.13
C ARG A 33 45.52 6.45 10.05
N ASP A 34 45.74 7.66 10.56
CA ASP A 34 46.84 7.96 11.47
C ASP A 34 46.70 7.20 12.79
N ILE A 35 45.51 7.19 13.39
CA ILE A 35 45.22 6.41 14.61
C ILE A 35 45.42 4.91 14.39
N ARG A 36 45.04 4.37 13.22
CA ARG A 36 45.30 2.95 12.90
C ARG A 36 46.79 2.66 12.78
N ALA A 37 47.57 3.60 12.25
CA ALA A 37 49.03 3.47 12.18
C ALA A 37 49.66 3.54 13.57
N GLU A 38 49.26 4.50 14.42
CA GLU A 38 49.70 4.61 15.82
C GLU A 38 49.36 3.34 16.63
N LEU A 39 48.16 2.78 16.46
CA LEU A 39 47.76 1.52 17.10
C LEU A 39 48.59 0.32 16.65
N CYS A 40 48.97 0.28 15.37
CA CYS A 40 49.83 -0.78 14.85
C CYS A 40 51.23 -0.73 15.48
N ILE A 41 51.80 0.48 15.56
CA ILE A 41 53.11 0.72 16.18
C ILE A 41 53.05 0.40 17.69
N ALA A 42 52.02 0.86 18.39
CA ALA A 42 51.85 0.60 19.82
C ALA A 42 51.74 -0.91 20.12
N LYS A 43 51.04 -1.66 19.26
CA LYS A 43 50.92 -3.12 19.38
C LYS A 43 52.26 -3.83 19.19
N GLU A 44 53.05 -3.43 18.18
CA GLU A 44 54.39 -3.98 17.96
C GLU A 44 55.34 -3.64 19.12
N GLU A 45 55.22 -2.44 19.71
CA GLU A 45 56.00 -2.04 20.88
C GLU A 45 55.61 -2.84 22.12
N GLU A 46 54.32 -3.11 22.35
CA GLU A 46 53.84 -3.97 23.44
C GLU A 46 54.39 -5.41 23.34
N GLU A 47 54.36 -6.00 22.13
CA GLU A 47 54.93 -7.34 21.89
C GLU A 47 56.44 -7.36 22.19
N ARG A 48 57.19 -6.34 21.73
CA ARG A 48 58.62 -6.19 22.01
C ARG A 48 58.94 -5.97 23.49
N LEU A 49 58.11 -5.20 24.20
CA LEU A 49 58.26 -4.96 25.65
C LEU A 49 58.05 -6.24 26.43
N THR A 50 57.04 -7.03 26.06
CA THR A 50 56.76 -8.33 26.65
C THR A 50 57.97 -9.27 26.50
N GLU A 51 58.58 -9.31 25.31
CA GLU A 51 59.80 -10.08 25.07
C GLU A 51 61.00 -9.58 25.90
N CYS A 52 61.19 -8.26 26.00
CA CYS A 52 62.27 -7.66 26.79
C CYS A 52 62.11 -7.91 28.29
N ILE A 53 60.90 -7.85 28.83
CA ILE A 53 60.59 -8.17 30.23
C ILE A 53 60.90 -9.63 30.51
N VAL A 54 60.46 -10.54 29.63
CA VAL A 54 60.71 -11.98 29.77
C VAL A 54 62.21 -12.29 29.73
N ASP A 55 62.97 -11.68 28.83
CA ASP A 55 64.43 -11.87 28.77
C ASP A 55 65.14 -11.27 30.00
N GLY A 56 64.71 -10.09 30.46
CA GLY A 56 65.19 -9.46 31.69
C GLY A 56 64.97 -10.34 32.93
N LEU A 57 63.76 -10.89 33.09
CA LEU A 57 63.41 -11.79 34.19
C LEU A 57 64.18 -13.13 34.13
N LYS A 58 64.38 -13.69 32.94
CA LYS A 58 65.23 -14.90 32.77
C LYS A 58 66.68 -14.64 33.13
N LYS A 59 67.20 -13.44 32.86
CA LYS A 59 68.56 -13.04 33.23
C LYS A 59 68.71 -12.86 34.74
N THR A 60 67.73 -12.27 35.41
CA THR A 60 67.74 -12.12 36.88
C THR A 60 67.60 -13.47 37.59
N GLU A 61 66.76 -14.38 37.07
CA GLU A 61 66.60 -15.76 37.56
C GLU A 61 67.94 -16.52 37.55
N ARG A 62 68.72 -16.41 36.47
CA ARG A 62 70.05 -17.05 36.37
C ARG A 62 71.08 -16.51 37.38
N THR A 63 70.83 -15.33 37.96
CA THR A 63 71.71 -14.69 38.95
C THR A 63 71.24 -14.85 40.40
N LEU A 64 70.16 -15.59 40.64
CA LEU A 64 69.65 -15.92 41.97
C LEU A 64 70.76 -16.52 42.84
N GLY A 65 71.02 -15.90 44.01
CA GLY A 65 72.06 -16.34 44.95
C GLY A 65 73.44 -15.68 44.80
N THR A 66 73.62 -14.76 43.84
CA THR A 66 74.86 -13.96 43.71
C THR A 66 74.68 -12.55 44.29
N SER A 67 75.76 -11.93 44.77
CA SER A 67 75.76 -10.56 45.34
C SER A 67 75.32 -9.47 44.35
N ASN A 68 75.26 -9.78 43.06
CA ASN A 68 74.88 -8.85 41.99
C ASN A 68 73.37 -8.87 41.65
N PHE A 69 72.60 -9.81 42.22
CA PHE A 69 71.17 -9.97 41.95
C PHE A 69 70.38 -8.66 42.14
N GLN A 70 70.59 -7.99 43.27
CA GLN A 70 69.87 -6.76 43.60
C GLN A 70 70.08 -5.67 42.54
N ARG A 71 71.32 -5.50 42.07
CA ARG A 71 71.66 -4.49 41.06
C ARG A 71 71.01 -4.78 39.69
N PHE A 72 70.98 -6.05 39.27
CA PHE A 72 70.33 -6.44 38.02
C PHE A 72 68.80 -6.34 38.10
N PHE A 73 68.23 -6.66 39.27
CA PHE A 73 66.81 -6.48 39.54
C PHE A 73 66.41 -5.00 39.51
N ASP A 74 67.14 -4.13 40.22
CA ASP A 74 66.89 -2.69 40.24
C ASP A 74 67.06 -2.07 38.83
N GLN A 75 68.02 -2.55 38.04
CA GLN A 75 68.21 -2.11 36.65
C GLN A 75 67.06 -2.58 35.74
N CYS A 76 66.55 -3.80 35.91
CA CYS A 76 65.39 -4.29 35.18
C CYS A 76 64.13 -3.51 35.58
N ALA A 77 63.91 -3.27 36.87
CA ALA A 77 62.78 -2.50 37.38
C ALA A 77 62.79 -1.06 36.86
N ALA A 78 63.95 -0.39 36.87
CA ALA A 78 64.09 0.96 36.32
C ALA A 78 63.80 1.01 34.81
N ARG A 79 64.25 0.00 34.06
CA ARG A 79 63.98 -0.10 32.62
C ARG A 79 62.49 -0.33 32.36
N VAL A 80 61.84 -1.23 33.08
CA VAL A 80 60.41 -1.49 32.94
C VAL A 80 59.57 -0.25 33.29
N ASN A 81 59.94 0.47 34.35
CA ASN A 81 59.25 1.71 34.72
C ASN A 81 59.38 2.78 33.63
N ALA A 82 60.55 2.96 33.03
CA ALA A 82 60.75 3.93 31.94
C ALA A 82 59.93 3.58 30.69
N GLU A 83 59.82 2.30 30.35
CA GLU A 83 58.99 1.85 29.22
C GLU A 83 57.47 1.95 29.53
N PHE A 84 57.08 1.74 30.80
CA PHE A 84 55.70 1.92 31.24
C PHE A 84 55.28 3.40 31.20
N GLU A 85 56.15 4.32 31.63
CA GLU A 85 55.93 5.77 31.50
C GLU A 85 55.76 6.20 30.03
N ARG A 86 56.53 5.58 29.12
CA ARG A 86 56.40 5.80 27.67
C ARG A 86 55.07 5.28 27.13
N SER A 87 54.70 4.04 27.46
CA SER A 87 53.41 3.47 27.08
C SER A 87 52.23 4.27 27.63
N GLU A 88 52.34 4.80 28.85
CA GLU A 88 51.34 5.69 29.42
C GLU A 88 51.21 7.00 28.62
N ALA A 89 52.34 7.59 28.17
CA ALA A 89 52.33 8.78 27.33
C ALA A 89 51.68 8.51 25.96
N ASP A 90 52.02 7.39 25.32
CA ASP A 90 51.45 6.99 24.02
C ASP A 90 49.94 6.70 24.14
N ALA A 91 49.51 6.03 25.21
CA ALA A 91 48.10 5.78 25.50
C ALA A 91 47.31 7.09 25.71
N ARG A 92 47.92 8.09 26.38
CA ARG A 92 47.31 9.42 26.55
C ARG A 92 47.21 10.17 25.22
N GLN A 93 48.24 10.10 24.36
CA GLN A 93 48.20 10.68 23.02
C GLN A 93 47.09 10.06 22.18
N LEU A 94 47.02 8.73 22.15
CA LEU A 94 45.97 8.00 21.44
C LEU A 94 44.56 8.36 21.96
N SER A 95 44.38 8.46 23.28
CA SER A 95 43.09 8.88 23.87
C SER A 95 42.68 10.27 23.38
N ASN A 96 43.62 11.22 23.36
CA ASN A 96 43.35 12.57 22.87
C ASN A 96 43.01 12.57 21.36
N SER A 97 43.71 11.77 20.56
CA SER A 97 43.42 11.60 19.13
C SER A 97 42.03 10.99 18.91
N LEU A 98 41.65 10.00 19.72
CA LEU A 98 40.34 9.34 19.66
C LEU A 98 39.21 10.29 20.08
N ASP A 99 39.43 11.13 21.09
CA ASP A 99 38.47 12.16 21.50
C ASP A 99 38.26 13.21 20.39
N ALA A 100 39.34 13.63 19.72
CA ALA A 100 39.26 14.52 18.56
C ALA A 100 38.48 13.88 17.41
N LEU A 101 38.77 12.60 17.08
CA LEU A 101 38.05 11.84 16.06
C LEU A 101 36.56 11.70 16.39
N SER A 102 36.25 11.38 17.65
CA SER A 102 34.87 11.25 18.15
C SER A 102 34.10 12.57 18.03
N GLY A 103 34.72 13.70 18.41
CA GLY A 103 34.13 15.02 18.26
C GLY A 103 33.81 15.37 16.80
N LEU A 104 34.76 15.10 15.89
CA LEU A 104 34.58 15.35 14.46
C LEU A 104 33.49 14.44 13.85
N ALA A 105 33.48 13.15 14.19
CA ALA A 105 32.44 12.21 13.77
C ALA A 105 31.04 12.60 14.26
N GLN A 106 30.92 13.08 15.51
CA GLN A 106 29.64 13.58 16.06
C GLN A 106 29.16 14.83 15.32
N ASN A 107 30.05 15.74 14.97
CA ASN A 107 29.71 16.95 14.22
C ASN A 107 29.24 16.62 12.80
N ILE A 108 29.95 15.73 12.09
CA ILE A 108 29.52 15.23 10.79
C ILE A 108 28.14 14.57 10.91
N SER A 109 27.93 13.70 11.90
CA SER A 109 26.66 12.99 12.09
C SER A 109 25.49 13.96 12.32
N LYS A 110 25.67 15.01 13.12
CA LYS A 110 24.64 16.04 13.35
C LYS A 110 24.31 16.82 12.07
N ARG A 111 25.34 17.17 11.27
CA ARG A 111 25.17 17.88 9.99
C ARG A 111 24.43 17.01 8.97
N VAL A 112 24.81 15.74 8.83
CA VAL A 112 24.13 14.77 7.96
C VAL A 112 22.68 14.59 8.38
N ALA A 113 22.40 14.44 9.68
CA ALA A 113 21.02 14.32 10.17
C ALA A 113 20.18 15.58 9.87
N ALA A 114 20.76 16.78 9.98
CA ALA A 114 20.07 18.02 9.62
C ALA A 114 19.80 18.12 8.11
N LEU A 115 20.76 17.68 7.28
CA LEU A 115 20.61 17.62 5.83
C LEU A 115 19.52 16.61 5.42
N ASP A 116 19.52 15.41 6.01
CA ASP A 116 18.53 14.37 5.76
C ASP A 116 17.12 14.84 6.14
N LEU A 117 16.97 15.55 7.27
CA LEU A 117 15.71 16.17 7.64
C LEU A 117 15.26 17.21 6.60
N GLY A 118 16.18 18.06 6.13
CA GLY A 118 15.91 19.03 5.07
C GLY A 118 15.46 18.35 3.77
N LYS A 119 16.19 17.31 3.35
CA LYS A 119 15.87 16.50 2.17
C LYS A 119 14.51 15.83 2.29
N SER A 120 14.20 15.22 3.45
CA SER A 120 12.91 14.60 3.72
C SER A 120 11.76 15.60 3.57
N ARG A 121 11.91 16.81 4.12
CA ARG A 121 10.92 17.88 3.99
C ARG A 121 10.75 18.37 2.55
N VAL A 122 11.84 18.48 1.79
CA VAL A 122 11.77 18.88 0.38
C VAL A 122 11.06 17.81 -0.45
N VAL A 123 11.38 16.53 -0.25
CA VAL A 123 10.69 15.42 -0.92
C VAL A 123 9.21 15.42 -0.59
N GLU A 124 8.86 15.65 0.68
CA GLU A 124 7.47 15.77 1.12
C GLU A 124 6.76 16.96 0.44
N CYS A 125 7.36 18.15 0.42
CA CYS A 125 6.80 19.32 -0.27
C CYS A 125 6.62 19.09 -1.78
N LEU A 126 7.56 18.38 -2.43
CA LEU A 126 7.44 18.06 -3.85
C LEU A 126 6.29 17.09 -4.13
N GLN A 127 6.09 16.09 -3.27
CA GLN A 127 4.94 15.22 -3.34
C GLN A 127 3.64 16.02 -3.18
N HIS A 128 3.58 16.92 -2.19
CA HIS A 128 2.43 17.79 -1.96
C HIS A 128 2.09 18.68 -3.16
N VAL A 129 3.09 19.29 -3.80
CA VAL A 129 2.87 20.10 -5.01
C VAL A 129 2.38 19.23 -6.18
N SER A 130 2.90 18.02 -6.32
CA SER A 130 2.42 17.06 -7.32
C SER A 130 0.95 16.70 -7.08
N ASP A 131 0.58 16.40 -5.83
CA ASP A 131 -0.78 16.04 -5.45
C ASP A 131 -1.77 17.20 -5.67
N LEU A 132 -1.36 18.44 -5.35
CA LEU A 132 -2.17 19.64 -5.60
C LEU A 132 -2.38 19.91 -7.10
N ARG A 133 -1.33 19.71 -7.91
CA ARG A 133 -1.44 19.82 -9.37
C ARG A 133 -2.38 18.75 -9.93
N ASP A 134 -2.26 17.52 -9.43
CA ASP A 134 -3.09 16.40 -9.85
C ASP A 134 -4.55 16.64 -9.45
N LEU A 135 -4.81 17.20 -8.26
CA LEU A 135 -6.13 17.62 -7.81
C LEU A 135 -6.76 18.66 -8.75
N GLY A 136 -6.01 19.72 -9.11
CA GLY A 136 -6.48 20.74 -10.05
C GLY A 136 -6.77 20.16 -11.44
N THR A 137 -5.93 19.22 -11.90
CA THR A 137 -6.12 18.52 -13.17
C THR A 137 -7.37 17.63 -13.14
N CYS A 138 -7.60 16.90 -12.05
CA CYS A 138 -8.81 16.10 -11.88
C CYS A 138 -10.06 16.98 -11.81
N ALA A 139 -10.06 18.08 -11.07
CA ALA A 139 -11.22 18.96 -10.95
C ALA A 139 -11.64 19.54 -12.31
N ASN A 140 -10.68 20.00 -13.12
CA ASN A 140 -10.95 20.50 -14.46
C ASN A 140 -11.34 19.37 -15.44
N GLY A 141 -10.63 18.24 -15.37
CA GLY A 141 -10.85 17.08 -16.23
C GLY A 141 -12.22 16.44 -16.03
N VAL A 142 -12.68 16.25 -14.79
CA VAL A 142 -14.01 15.69 -14.50
C VAL A 142 -15.11 16.59 -15.07
N GLN A 143 -15.03 17.91 -14.86
CA GLN A 143 -16.04 18.82 -15.38
C GLN A 143 -16.15 18.77 -16.91
N GLN A 144 -15.02 18.63 -17.60
CA GLN A 144 -15.01 18.49 -19.05
C GLN A 144 -15.54 17.12 -19.49
N ALA A 145 -15.08 16.04 -18.87
CA ALA A 145 -15.50 14.68 -19.19
C ALA A 145 -17.02 14.47 -18.97
N ILE A 146 -17.61 15.07 -17.93
CA ILE A 146 -19.07 15.05 -17.72
C ILE A 146 -19.81 15.81 -18.83
N ARG A 147 -19.28 16.96 -19.30
CA ARG A 147 -19.89 17.73 -20.41
C ARG A 147 -19.82 16.97 -21.74
N ASP A 148 -18.70 16.29 -21.97
CA ASP A 148 -18.46 15.50 -23.18
C ASP A 148 -19.14 14.10 -23.11
N VAL A 149 -19.87 13.81 -22.02
CA VAL A 149 -20.57 12.54 -21.77
C VAL A 149 -19.62 11.33 -21.78
N ASN A 150 -18.35 11.57 -21.44
CA ASN A 150 -17.33 10.52 -21.31
C ASN A 150 -17.25 10.03 -19.87
N PHE A 151 -18.13 9.09 -19.52
CA PHE A 151 -18.23 8.57 -18.16
C PHE A 151 -16.98 7.82 -17.68
N GLU A 152 -16.21 7.21 -18.59
CA GLU A 152 -15.01 6.44 -18.23
C GLU A 152 -13.88 7.37 -17.78
N GLU A 153 -13.67 8.45 -18.52
CA GLU A 153 -12.66 9.47 -18.19
C GLU A 153 -13.04 10.22 -16.92
N ALA A 154 -14.33 10.57 -16.77
CA ALA A 154 -14.85 11.17 -15.54
C ALA A 154 -14.64 10.27 -14.31
N ALA A 155 -14.96 8.97 -14.43
CA ALA A 155 -14.75 8.00 -13.37
C ALA A 155 -13.26 7.79 -13.05
N SER A 156 -12.39 7.81 -14.06
CA SER A 156 -10.93 7.72 -13.87
C SER A 156 -10.37 8.90 -13.06
N HIS A 157 -10.82 10.12 -13.37
CA HIS A 157 -10.40 11.30 -12.61
C HIS A 157 -10.93 11.29 -11.16
N ILE A 158 -12.18 10.84 -10.94
CA ILE A 158 -12.73 10.67 -9.59
C ILE A 158 -11.98 9.56 -8.83
N HIS A 159 -11.67 8.45 -9.49
CA HIS A 159 -10.88 7.37 -8.87
C HIS A 159 -9.52 7.87 -8.42
N ARG A 160 -8.81 8.59 -9.31
CA ARG A 160 -7.52 9.21 -8.96
C ARG A 160 -7.66 10.14 -7.76
N PHE A 161 -8.70 10.97 -7.73
CA PHE A 161 -9.01 11.84 -6.60
C PHE A 161 -9.23 11.06 -5.30
N LEU A 162 -9.98 9.96 -5.32
CA LEU A 162 -10.22 9.11 -4.14
C LEU A 162 -8.97 8.39 -3.65
N THR A 163 -7.98 8.18 -4.53
CA THR A 163 -6.67 7.62 -4.17
C THR A 163 -5.63 8.65 -3.71
N LEU A 164 -5.91 9.96 -3.81
CA LEU A 164 -5.01 11.01 -3.32
C LEU A 164 -4.91 10.95 -1.78
N ASP A 165 -3.72 11.22 -1.25
CA ASP A 165 -3.43 11.06 0.17
C ASP A 165 -4.23 12.05 1.05
N SER A 166 -4.70 11.51 2.17
CA SER A 166 -5.38 12.19 3.27
C SER A 166 -4.58 13.35 3.91
N ILE A 167 -3.29 13.48 3.61
CA ILE A 167 -2.46 14.57 4.14
C ILE A 167 -2.86 15.92 3.53
N VAL A 168 -3.30 15.95 2.27
CA VAL A 168 -3.92 17.15 1.66
C VAL A 168 -5.18 17.58 2.42
N PHE A 169 -5.88 16.62 3.04
CA PHE A 169 -7.07 16.83 3.86
C PHE A 169 -6.77 17.63 5.14
N LYS A 170 -5.60 17.39 5.76
CA LYS A 170 -5.22 18.04 7.04
C LYS A 170 -4.70 19.47 6.88
N MET A 171 -4.06 19.79 5.76
CA MET A 171 -3.59 21.16 5.47
C MET A 171 -4.72 22.11 5.02
N SER A 172 -5.82 21.56 4.47
CA SER A 172 -6.99 22.36 4.09
C SER A 172 -7.74 22.97 5.29
N ASP A 173 -7.55 22.41 6.49
CA ASP A 173 -8.11 22.92 7.76
C ASP A 173 -7.20 23.96 8.46
N SER A 174 -5.95 24.14 8.02
CA SER A 174 -5.08 25.22 8.54
C SER A 174 -5.52 26.57 7.97
N GLN A 175 -6.17 27.37 8.82
CA GLN A 175 -6.89 28.61 8.55
C GLN A 175 -6.13 29.78 7.86
N ASP A 176 -4.84 29.65 7.56
CA ASP A 176 -3.93 30.78 7.30
C ASP A 176 -3.45 30.97 5.86
N VAL A 177 -3.86 30.12 4.90
CA VAL A 177 -3.47 30.31 3.48
C VAL A 177 -4.56 31.09 2.72
N LYS A 178 -4.73 32.37 3.06
CA LYS A 178 -5.75 33.24 2.45
C LYS A 178 -5.44 33.70 1.01
N ASP A 179 -4.21 33.55 0.52
CA ASP A 179 -3.81 34.00 -0.83
C ASP A 179 -3.64 32.87 -1.88
N ALA A 180 -3.60 31.60 -1.45
CA ALA A 180 -3.75 30.44 -2.36
C ALA A 180 -5.04 29.63 -2.09
N GLY A 181 -5.83 30.07 -1.09
CA GLY A 181 -6.99 29.38 -0.53
C GLY A 181 -8.26 29.34 -1.41
N TYR A 182 -8.23 29.93 -2.61
CA TYR A 182 -9.30 29.77 -3.61
C TYR A 182 -9.22 28.43 -4.37
N SER A 183 -8.08 27.71 -4.31
CA SER A 183 -7.75 26.68 -5.31
C SER A 183 -7.91 25.22 -4.89
N VAL A 184 -7.98 24.88 -3.61
CA VAL A 184 -7.97 23.47 -3.16
C VAL A 184 -9.36 23.04 -2.71
N LYS A 185 -9.91 23.70 -1.70
CA LYS A 185 -11.28 23.44 -1.20
C LYS A 185 -12.34 23.52 -2.30
N ASN A 186 -12.21 24.50 -3.20
CA ASN A 186 -13.09 24.62 -4.36
C ASN A 186 -12.95 23.41 -5.32
N CYS A 187 -11.72 22.94 -5.59
CA CYS A 187 -11.52 21.72 -6.38
C CYS A 187 -12.13 20.48 -5.72
N TYR A 188 -12.06 20.37 -4.38
CA TYR A 188 -12.74 19.32 -3.63
C TYR A 188 -14.26 19.40 -3.76
N ASP A 189 -14.85 20.57 -3.57
CA ASP A 189 -16.29 20.77 -3.69
C ASP A 189 -16.77 20.47 -5.12
N ILE A 190 -16.01 20.91 -6.13
CA ILE A 190 -16.24 20.58 -7.54
C ILE A 190 -16.21 19.07 -7.77
N LEU A 191 -15.17 18.37 -7.30
CA LEU A 191 -15.01 16.93 -7.50
C LEU A 191 -16.09 16.13 -6.77
N ARG A 192 -16.48 16.55 -5.57
CA ARG A 192 -17.57 15.94 -4.82
C ARG A 192 -18.91 16.11 -5.54
N GLN A 193 -19.20 17.33 -6.00
CA GLN A 193 -20.42 17.62 -6.74
C GLN A 193 -20.47 16.83 -8.05
N ALA A 194 -19.35 16.81 -8.78
CA ALA A 194 -19.22 16.05 -10.02
C ALA A 194 -19.33 14.53 -9.80
N SER A 195 -18.86 14.00 -8.67
CA SER A 195 -19.05 12.60 -8.30
C SER A 195 -20.52 12.25 -8.08
N ILE A 196 -21.28 13.13 -7.40
CA ILE A 196 -22.72 12.96 -7.20
C ILE A 196 -23.46 13.01 -8.56
N GLU A 197 -23.12 13.99 -9.41
CA GLU A 197 -23.70 14.13 -10.75
C GLU A 197 -23.39 12.92 -11.63
N LEU A 198 -22.15 12.45 -11.65
CA LEU A 198 -21.73 11.29 -12.41
C LEU A 198 -22.46 10.04 -11.92
N LYS A 199 -22.59 9.84 -10.60
CA LYS A 199 -23.36 8.72 -10.04
C LYS A 199 -24.79 8.72 -10.56
N GLN A 200 -25.49 9.86 -10.49
CA GLN A 200 -26.88 9.96 -10.96
C GLN A 200 -27.00 9.64 -12.46
N GLN A 201 -26.07 10.16 -13.27
CA GLN A 201 -26.06 9.91 -14.72
C GLN A 201 -25.77 8.44 -15.05
N ILE A 202 -24.79 7.82 -14.38
CA ILE A 202 -24.47 6.39 -14.56
C ILE A 202 -25.68 5.54 -14.16
N GLU A 203 -26.32 5.83 -13.03
CA GLU A 203 -27.49 5.10 -12.57
C GLU A 203 -28.66 5.20 -13.55
N GLN A 204 -28.97 6.42 -14.03
CA GLN A 204 -30.01 6.63 -15.02
C GLN A 204 -29.71 5.90 -16.34
N LYS A 205 -28.47 6.01 -16.84
CA LYS A 205 -28.06 5.34 -18.09
C LYS A 205 -28.04 3.83 -17.96
N PHE A 206 -27.72 3.31 -16.78
CA PHE A 206 -27.77 1.89 -16.50
C PHE A 206 -29.22 1.38 -16.57
N ASP A 207 -30.16 2.08 -15.94
CA ASP A 207 -31.58 1.70 -15.99
C ASP A 207 -32.16 1.80 -17.41
N GLU A 208 -31.76 2.82 -18.18
CA GLU A 208 -32.11 2.94 -19.61
C GLU A 208 -31.54 1.78 -20.44
N ALA A 209 -30.29 1.37 -20.21
CA ALA A 209 -29.66 0.26 -20.90
C ALA A 209 -30.32 -1.08 -20.53
N LYS A 210 -30.69 -1.24 -19.25
CA LYS A 210 -31.46 -2.39 -18.76
C LYS A 210 -32.81 -2.48 -19.44
N ALA A 211 -33.55 -1.39 -19.56
CA ALA A 211 -34.84 -1.35 -20.25
C ALA A 211 -34.76 -1.67 -21.75
N LYS A 212 -33.63 -1.33 -22.40
CA LYS A 212 -33.37 -1.63 -23.82
C LYS A 212 -32.78 -3.03 -24.06
N GLY A 213 -32.37 -3.74 -23.01
CA GLY A 213 -31.68 -5.02 -23.13
C GLY A 213 -30.24 -4.92 -23.66
N ASP A 214 -29.59 -3.75 -23.54
CA ASP A 214 -28.22 -3.55 -24.01
C ASP A 214 -27.20 -4.02 -22.95
N VAL A 215 -26.83 -5.29 -23.05
CA VAL A 215 -25.89 -5.93 -22.13
C VAL A 215 -24.49 -5.31 -22.19
N ALA A 216 -24.04 -4.89 -23.38
CA ALA A 216 -22.70 -4.32 -23.55
C ALA A 216 -22.57 -2.98 -22.81
N THR A 217 -23.57 -2.11 -22.95
CA THR A 217 -23.59 -0.82 -22.23
C THR A 217 -23.74 -1.02 -20.72
N MET A 218 -24.56 -1.99 -20.28
CA MET A 218 -24.68 -2.32 -18.85
C MET A 218 -23.35 -2.78 -18.26
N GLU A 219 -22.63 -3.70 -18.90
CA GLU A 219 -21.33 -4.18 -18.41
C GLU A 219 -20.29 -3.06 -18.37
N ARG A 220 -20.30 -2.15 -19.35
CA ARG A 220 -19.40 -1.00 -19.38
C ARG A 220 -19.66 -0.06 -18.20
N LEU A 221 -20.93 0.30 -17.97
CA LEU A 221 -21.34 1.16 -16.83
C LEU A 221 -21.13 0.47 -15.48
N PHE A 222 -21.33 -0.86 -15.41
CA PHE A 222 -21.11 -1.66 -14.21
C PHE A 222 -19.65 -1.53 -13.71
N LYS A 223 -18.68 -1.53 -14.63
CA LYS A 223 -17.25 -1.36 -14.28
C LYS A 223 -16.90 0.02 -13.72
N LEU A 224 -17.76 1.03 -13.88
CA LEU A 224 -17.50 2.39 -13.42
C LEU A 224 -17.89 2.63 -11.96
N PHE A 225 -18.85 1.88 -11.42
CA PHE A 225 -19.29 2.03 -10.03
C PHE A 225 -18.17 1.82 -8.99
N PRO A 226 -17.25 0.83 -9.13
CA PRO A 226 -16.10 0.70 -8.24
C PRO A 226 -15.16 1.91 -8.27
N LEU A 227 -14.95 2.49 -9.46
CA LEU A 227 -14.05 3.64 -9.65
C LEU A 227 -14.51 4.88 -8.87
N ILE A 228 -15.83 5.06 -8.75
CA ILE A 228 -16.44 6.14 -7.95
C ILE A 228 -16.72 5.74 -6.50
N ASN A 229 -16.25 4.57 -6.05
CA ASN A 229 -16.45 3.99 -4.73
C ASN A 229 -17.93 3.69 -4.37
N GLU A 230 -18.76 3.39 -5.38
CA GLU A 230 -20.18 3.06 -5.24
C GLU A 230 -20.46 1.57 -5.52
N HIS A 231 -19.65 0.71 -4.92
CA HIS A 231 -19.69 -0.75 -5.13
C HIS A 231 -21.11 -1.33 -4.89
N GLN A 232 -21.75 -0.94 -3.78
CA GLN A 232 -23.07 -1.47 -3.41
C GLN A 232 -24.19 -1.08 -4.39
N SER A 233 -24.16 0.16 -4.92
CA SER A 233 -25.19 0.62 -5.86
C SER A 233 -25.11 -0.19 -7.17
N GLY A 234 -23.89 -0.35 -7.70
CA GLY A 234 -23.67 -1.14 -8.91
C GLY A 234 -24.06 -2.61 -8.75
N LEU A 235 -23.69 -3.25 -7.63
CA LEU A 235 -24.07 -4.64 -7.34
C LEU A 235 -25.58 -4.83 -7.22
N LYS A 236 -26.29 -3.92 -6.55
CA LYS A 236 -27.76 -3.99 -6.44
C LYS A 236 -28.45 -3.88 -7.80
N ARG A 237 -27.99 -2.98 -8.67
CA ARG A 237 -28.57 -2.77 -10.01
C ARG A 237 -28.28 -3.95 -10.94
N TYR A 238 -27.05 -4.44 -10.94
CA TYR A 238 -26.66 -5.60 -11.73
C TYR A 238 -27.33 -6.89 -11.23
N GLY A 239 -27.39 -7.09 -9.91
CA GLY A 239 -28.13 -8.18 -9.28
C GLY A 239 -29.62 -8.14 -9.61
N SER A 240 -30.25 -6.96 -9.58
CA SER A 240 -31.65 -6.81 -10.03
C SER A 240 -31.85 -7.23 -11.49
N HIS A 241 -30.93 -6.90 -12.39
CA HIS A 241 -30.99 -7.37 -13.78
C HIS A 241 -30.85 -8.90 -13.90
N ILE A 242 -29.99 -9.52 -13.08
CA ILE A 242 -29.90 -10.99 -13.04
C ILE A 242 -31.20 -11.60 -12.48
N CYS A 243 -31.79 -11.01 -11.43
CA CYS A 243 -33.06 -11.45 -10.88
C CYS A 243 -34.20 -11.42 -11.92
N ASP A 244 -34.21 -10.41 -12.80
CA ASP A 244 -35.17 -10.31 -13.90
C ASP A 244 -34.94 -11.42 -14.93
N LYS A 245 -33.67 -11.69 -15.31
CA LYS A 245 -33.32 -12.81 -16.18
C LYS A 245 -33.71 -14.17 -15.59
N ILE A 246 -33.55 -14.36 -14.28
CA ILE A 246 -33.99 -15.57 -13.57
C ILE A 246 -35.51 -15.70 -13.61
N ALA A 247 -36.25 -14.59 -13.44
CA ALA A 247 -37.71 -14.60 -13.59
C ALA A 247 -38.14 -14.97 -15.02
N GLU A 248 -37.51 -14.39 -16.04
CA GLU A 248 -37.80 -14.69 -17.44
C GLU A 248 -37.52 -16.16 -17.78
N LEU A 249 -36.36 -16.67 -17.35
CA LEU A 249 -35.96 -18.07 -17.53
C LEU A 249 -36.95 -19.01 -16.82
N SER A 250 -37.32 -18.70 -15.57
CA SER A 250 -38.32 -19.45 -14.83
C SER A 250 -39.67 -19.46 -15.54
N GLN A 251 -40.14 -18.32 -16.04
CA GLN A 251 -41.39 -18.23 -16.79
C GLN A 251 -41.38 -19.08 -18.07
N GLN A 252 -40.25 -19.11 -18.79
CA GLN A 252 -40.09 -19.95 -19.98
C GLN A 252 -40.14 -21.44 -19.60
N ASN A 253 -39.37 -21.85 -18.58
CA ASN A 253 -39.38 -23.22 -18.07
C ASN A 253 -40.78 -23.63 -17.59
N TYR A 254 -41.51 -22.72 -16.93
CA TYR A 254 -42.86 -22.95 -16.46
C TYR A 254 -43.86 -23.17 -17.61
N LYS A 255 -43.75 -22.42 -18.72
CA LYS A 255 -44.57 -22.65 -19.92
C LYS A 255 -44.31 -24.02 -20.54
N ILE A 256 -43.04 -24.43 -20.62
CA ILE A 256 -42.65 -25.76 -21.10
C ILE A 256 -43.23 -26.85 -20.20
N MET A 257 -43.15 -26.65 -18.88
CA MET A 257 -43.74 -27.56 -17.90
C MET A 257 -45.27 -27.68 -18.08
N GLN A 258 -45.98 -26.57 -18.27
CA GLN A 258 -47.43 -26.60 -18.51
C GLN A 258 -47.81 -27.32 -19.80
N ALA A 259 -46.99 -27.21 -20.85
CA ALA A 259 -47.20 -27.89 -22.12
C ALA A 259 -46.93 -29.41 -22.07
N GLY A 260 -46.55 -29.97 -20.92
CA GLY A 260 -46.31 -31.39 -20.73
C GLY A 260 -44.82 -31.79 -20.72
N GLY A 261 -43.90 -30.84 -20.77
CA GLY A 261 -42.47 -31.07 -20.82
C GLY A 261 -41.92 -31.25 -22.23
N THR A 262 -40.64 -31.61 -22.32
CA THR A 262 -39.95 -31.84 -23.60
C THR A 262 -39.96 -33.29 -24.06
N ASP A 263 -40.27 -34.24 -23.18
CA ASP A 263 -40.30 -35.68 -23.45
C ASP A 263 -41.55 -36.33 -22.85
N ASP A 264 -42.38 -36.92 -23.72
CA ASP A 264 -43.66 -37.53 -23.36
C ASP A 264 -43.49 -38.74 -22.43
N ASN A 265 -42.32 -39.41 -22.47
CA ASN A 265 -41.98 -40.54 -21.59
C ASN A 265 -41.54 -40.11 -20.18
N ARG A 266 -41.24 -38.82 -19.97
CA ARG A 266 -40.73 -38.28 -18.69
C ARG A 266 -41.75 -37.48 -17.89
N LYS A 267 -43.03 -37.56 -18.24
CA LYS A 267 -44.13 -36.87 -17.52
C LYS A 267 -44.13 -37.09 -16.00
N ASN A 268 -43.65 -38.26 -15.54
CA ASN A 268 -43.56 -38.59 -14.11
C ASN A 268 -42.50 -37.77 -13.36
N VAL A 269 -41.50 -37.22 -14.05
CA VAL A 269 -40.33 -36.49 -13.50
C VAL A 269 -40.33 -35.02 -13.93
N LEU A 270 -41.37 -34.58 -14.63
CA LEU A 270 -41.54 -33.24 -15.22
C LEU A 270 -41.12 -32.07 -14.31
N PHE A 271 -41.51 -32.11 -13.03
CA PHE A 271 -41.19 -31.05 -12.07
C PHE A 271 -39.72 -31.04 -11.66
N ALA A 272 -39.12 -32.21 -11.49
CA ALA A 272 -37.69 -32.33 -11.19
C ALA A 272 -36.85 -31.91 -12.40
N ASP A 273 -37.27 -32.24 -13.61
CA ASP A 273 -36.64 -31.76 -14.84
C ASP A 273 -36.74 -30.22 -14.95
N THR A 274 -37.89 -29.63 -14.60
CA THR A 274 -38.09 -28.17 -14.60
C THR A 274 -37.22 -27.47 -13.56
N LEU A 275 -37.10 -28.01 -12.35
CA LEU A 275 -36.18 -27.51 -11.32
C LEU A 275 -34.73 -27.60 -11.78
N THR A 276 -34.35 -28.72 -12.42
CA THR A 276 -32.99 -28.91 -12.96
C THR A 276 -32.67 -27.84 -14.00
N MET A 277 -33.59 -27.58 -14.93
CA MET A 277 -33.43 -26.51 -15.93
C MET A 277 -33.33 -25.11 -15.30
N LEU A 278 -34.05 -24.84 -14.21
CA LEU A 278 -33.97 -23.58 -13.49
C LEU A 278 -32.58 -23.40 -12.85
N PHE A 279 -32.09 -24.39 -12.11
CA PHE A 279 -30.79 -24.31 -11.45
C PHE A 279 -29.63 -24.28 -12.43
N GLU A 280 -29.72 -25.02 -13.53
CA GLU A 280 -28.72 -24.95 -14.60
C GLU A 280 -28.71 -23.55 -15.24
N GLY A 281 -29.88 -22.96 -15.46
CA GLY A 281 -29.99 -21.58 -15.93
C GLY A 281 -29.37 -20.55 -14.99
N ILE A 282 -29.63 -20.67 -13.69
CA ILE A 282 -29.03 -19.82 -12.65
C ILE A 282 -27.51 -19.99 -12.62
N ALA A 283 -27.01 -21.24 -12.65
CA ALA A 283 -25.58 -21.53 -12.66
C ALA A 283 -24.87 -20.84 -13.84
N ARG A 284 -25.43 -20.95 -15.06
CA ARG A 284 -24.89 -20.27 -16.25
C ARG A 284 -24.87 -18.74 -16.10
N LEU A 285 -25.90 -18.14 -15.50
CA LEU A 285 -25.94 -16.69 -15.25
C LEU A 285 -24.85 -16.25 -14.26
N VAL A 286 -24.61 -17.04 -13.21
CA VAL A 286 -23.53 -16.78 -12.24
C VAL A 286 -22.16 -16.96 -12.88
N GLU A 287 -21.95 -18.03 -13.65
CA GLU A 287 -20.70 -18.30 -14.38
C GLU A 287 -20.34 -17.16 -15.34
N LEU A 288 -21.33 -16.60 -16.05
CA LEU A 288 -21.11 -15.45 -16.95
C LEU A 288 -20.78 -14.16 -16.18
N SER A 289 -21.36 -13.98 -15.00
CA SER A 289 -21.20 -12.78 -14.18
C SER A 289 -19.88 -12.76 -13.40
N GLN A 290 -19.37 -13.93 -13.04
CA GLN A 290 -18.17 -14.12 -12.22
C GLN A 290 -16.92 -13.39 -12.74
N PRO A 291 -16.49 -13.53 -14.02
CA PRO A 291 -15.26 -12.87 -14.49
C PRO A 291 -15.36 -11.35 -14.44
N VAL A 292 -16.53 -10.79 -14.73
CA VAL A 292 -16.76 -9.34 -14.72
C VAL A 292 -16.62 -8.79 -13.29
N ILE A 293 -17.25 -9.45 -12.32
CA ILE A 293 -17.23 -9.02 -10.92
C ILE A 293 -15.85 -9.16 -10.31
N ILE A 294 -15.18 -10.31 -10.52
CA ILE A 294 -13.82 -10.51 -9.99
C ILE A 294 -12.87 -9.46 -10.57
N SER A 295 -12.99 -9.14 -11.85
CA SER A 295 -12.10 -8.17 -12.50
C SER A 295 -12.32 -6.72 -12.04
N ALA A 296 -13.56 -6.30 -11.78
CA ALA A 296 -13.88 -4.90 -11.51
C ALA A 296 -14.12 -4.58 -10.02
N TYR A 297 -14.63 -5.54 -9.25
CA TYR A 297 -15.08 -5.35 -7.86
C TYR A 297 -14.24 -6.11 -6.83
N GLY A 298 -13.51 -7.14 -7.25
CA GLY A 298 -12.78 -8.04 -6.37
C GLY A 298 -13.52 -9.35 -6.07
N GLN A 299 -12.78 -10.33 -5.57
CA GLN A 299 -13.27 -11.70 -5.36
C GLN A 299 -14.33 -11.79 -4.24
N ASP A 300 -14.19 -10.95 -3.23
CA ASP A 300 -15.04 -10.82 -2.06
C ASP A 300 -16.47 -10.35 -2.40
N LYS A 301 -16.66 -9.69 -3.55
CA LYS A 301 -17.96 -9.14 -3.98
C LYS A 301 -18.87 -10.14 -4.69
N MET A 302 -18.38 -11.36 -4.94
CA MET A 302 -19.22 -12.42 -5.51
C MET A 302 -20.28 -12.90 -4.50
N LEU A 303 -19.92 -12.96 -3.21
CA LEU A 303 -20.86 -13.34 -2.15
C LEU A 303 -22.01 -12.34 -2.02
N ASP A 304 -21.69 -11.04 -2.08
CA ASP A 304 -22.69 -9.96 -2.06
C ASP A 304 -23.71 -10.11 -3.21
N LEU A 305 -23.25 -10.54 -4.40
CA LEU A 305 -24.16 -10.80 -5.52
C LEU A 305 -25.05 -12.01 -5.27
N ILE A 306 -24.50 -13.12 -4.75
CA ILE A 306 -25.27 -14.33 -4.44
C ILE A 306 -26.37 -13.99 -3.43
N GLU A 307 -26.05 -13.20 -2.40
CA GLU A 307 -27.04 -12.75 -1.40
C GLU A 307 -28.19 -11.97 -2.04
N ILE A 308 -27.92 -11.15 -3.04
CA ILE A 308 -28.95 -10.39 -3.77
C ILE A 308 -29.84 -11.30 -4.63
N ILE A 309 -29.26 -12.34 -5.24
CA ILE A 309 -29.96 -13.23 -6.18
C ILE A 309 -30.76 -14.33 -5.45
N GLN A 310 -30.27 -14.81 -4.30
CA GLN A 310 -30.84 -15.94 -3.57
C GLN A 310 -32.36 -15.83 -3.32
N PRO A 311 -32.93 -14.69 -2.87
CA PRO A 311 -34.37 -14.57 -2.64
C PRO A 311 -35.20 -14.78 -3.91
N GLN A 312 -34.66 -14.40 -5.06
CA GLN A 312 -35.34 -14.61 -6.33
C GLN A 312 -35.29 -16.08 -6.74
N CYS A 313 -34.17 -16.78 -6.53
CA CYS A 313 -34.07 -18.21 -6.73
C CYS A 313 -35.07 -18.98 -5.87
N ASP A 314 -35.18 -18.62 -4.59
CA ASP A 314 -36.10 -19.24 -3.63
C ASP A 314 -37.55 -19.03 -4.07
N LYS A 315 -37.89 -17.81 -4.54
CA LYS A 315 -39.23 -17.47 -5.06
C LYS A 315 -39.61 -18.32 -6.27
N GLN A 316 -38.70 -18.44 -7.26
CA GLN A 316 -38.98 -19.23 -8.47
C GLN A 316 -39.06 -20.74 -8.16
N THR A 317 -38.21 -21.23 -7.26
CA THR A 317 -38.24 -22.63 -6.80
C THR A 317 -39.55 -22.94 -6.08
N SER A 318 -39.98 -22.06 -5.17
CA SER A 318 -41.23 -22.20 -4.42
C SER A 318 -42.44 -22.27 -5.35
N LEU A 319 -42.48 -21.44 -6.40
CA LEU A 319 -43.55 -21.47 -7.40
C LEU A 319 -43.69 -22.85 -8.08
N ILE A 320 -42.57 -23.48 -8.46
CA ILE A 320 -42.58 -24.81 -9.08
C ILE A 320 -43.06 -25.88 -8.09
N LEU A 321 -42.61 -25.78 -6.83
CA LEU A 321 -43.01 -26.70 -5.76
C LEU A 321 -44.49 -26.58 -5.40
N ASP A 322 -45.03 -25.35 -5.33
CA ASP A 322 -46.45 -25.11 -5.05
C ASP A 322 -47.34 -25.75 -6.11
N VAL A 323 -46.97 -25.61 -7.39
CA VAL A 323 -47.71 -26.21 -8.51
C VAL A 323 -47.62 -27.74 -8.49
N PHE A 324 -46.48 -28.29 -8.08
CA PHE A 324 -46.32 -29.72 -7.85
C PHE A 324 -47.27 -30.23 -6.75
N LEU A 325 -47.32 -29.55 -5.60
CA LEU A 325 -48.17 -29.91 -4.48
C LEU A 325 -49.66 -29.86 -4.84
N GLN A 326 -50.08 -28.83 -5.59
CA GLN A 326 -51.45 -28.68 -6.06
C GLN A 326 -51.86 -29.79 -7.03
N LYS A 327 -51.04 -30.09 -8.06
CA LYS A 327 -51.37 -31.12 -9.07
C LYS A 327 -51.41 -32.55 -8.51
N ARG A 328 -50.65 -32.83 -7.46
CA ARG A 328 -50.57 -34.17 -6.86
C ARG A 328 -51.57 -34.39 -5.72
N HIS A 329 -52.45 -33.42 -5.43
CA HIS A 329 -53.43 -33.50 -4.34
C HIS A 329 -52.80 -33.93 -2.99
N PHE A 330 -51.54 -33.53 -2.75
CA PHE A 330 -50.77 -34.04 -1.59
C PHE A 330 -51.46 -33.72 -0.26
N GLN A 331 -52.16 -32.59 -0.17
CA GLN A 331 -52.91 -32.22 1.04
C GLN A 331 -54.16 -33.09 1.27
N GLU A 332 -54.84 -33.52 0.20
CA GLU A 332 -56.01 -34.42 0.31
C GLU A 332 -55.57 -35.85 0.66
N LEU A 333 -54.48 -36.34 0.05
CA LEU A 333 -53.88 -37.62 0.41
C LEU A 333 -53.26 -37.61 1.81
N ALA A 334 -52.60 -36.53 2.22
CA ALA A 334 -52.06 -36.41 3.58
C ALA A 334 -53.18 -36.40 4.64
N ASN A 335 -54.28 -35.69 4.39
CA ASN A 335 -55.45 -35.70 5.28
C ASN A 335 -56.21 -37.04 5.29
N GLN A 336 -56.04 -37.89 4.27
CA GLN A 336 -56.59 -39.26 4.27
C GLN A 336 -55.69 -40.28 4.97
N VAL A 337 -54.40 -39.99 5.15
CA VAL A 337 -53.43 -40.90 5.79
C VAL A 337 -53.22 -40.58 7.28
N ILE A 338 -53.60 -39.39 7.74
CA ILE A 338 -53.68 -39.05 9.16
C ILE A 338 -55.04 -39.52 9.69
N PHE A 339 -55.10 -40.80 10.09
CA PHE A 339 -56.18 -41.36 10.92
C PHE A 339 -55.82 -41.30 12.40
#